data_AF-A0A533ZEB9-F1
#
_entry.id   AF-A0A533ZEB9-F1
#
_cell.length_a   1.000
_cell.length_b   1.000
_cell.length_c   1.000
_cell.angle_alpha   90.00
_cell.angle_beta   90.00
_cell.angle_gamma   90.00
#
_symmetry.space_group_name_H-M   'P 1'
#
loop_
_entity.id
_entity.type
_entity.pdbx_description
1 polymer ?
#
loop_
_entity_poly.entity_id
_entity_poly.type
_entity_poly.pdbx_seq_one_letter_code
_entity_poly.pdbx_strand_id
1 'polypeptide(L)' 'MTKREIADVLEEIAFLLELKGENPFKVKAYSTGARVIESLPEEPTVLVQKGLLRNVKGIGQTLERRSTSNWV' A
#
# COMPACT_ATOMS: atom_id res chain seq x y z
N MET A 1 4.56 -11.18 -8.28
CA MET A 1 3.89 -9.88 -8.20
C MET A 1 4.93 -8.80 -8.45
N THR A 2 4.77 -7.99 -9.49
CA THR A 2 5.67 -6.90 -9.89
C THR A 2 5.35 -5.60 -9.13
N LYS A 3 6.24 -4.61 -9.17
CA LYS A 3 5.95 -3.27 -8.62
C LYS A 3 4.72 -2.61 -9.22
N ARG A 4 4.51 -2.81 -10.52
CA ARG A 4 3.36 -2.26 -11.23
C ARG A 4 2.06 -2.87 -10.71
N GLU A 5 2.01 -4.20 -10.57
CA GLU A 5 0.84 -4.88 -10.01
C GLU A 5 0.51 -4.42 -8.58
N ILE A 6 1.51 -4.13 -7.75
CA ILE A 6 1.27 -3.61 -6.38
C ILE A 6 0.79 -2.16 -6.43
N ALA A 7 1.36 -1.32 -7.29
CA ALA A 7 0.92 0.05 -7.46
C ALA A 7 -0.53 0.11 -7.97
N ASP A 8 -0.88 -0.72 -8.94
CA ASP A 8 -2.23 -0.81 -9.52
C ASP A 8 -3.26 -1.20 -8.44
N VAL A 9 -2.94 -2.21 -7.60
CA VAL A 9 -3.81 -2.61 -6.48
C VAL A 9 -3.98 -1.47 -5.46
N LEU A 10 -2.92 -0.72 -5.16
CA LEU A 10 -2.98 0.39 -4.21
C LEU A 10 -3.81 1.57 -4.76
N GLU A 11 -3.70 1.90 -6.05
CA GLU A 11 -4.56 2.90 -6.68
C GLU A 11 -6.03 2.43 -6.76
N GLU A 12 -6.28 1.16 -7.06
CA GLU A 12 -7.65 0.61 -7.05
C GLU A 12 -8.28 0.74 -5.65
N ILE A 13 -7.53 0.45 -4.58
CA ILE A 13 -8.02 0.65 -3.21
C ILE A 13 -8.29 2.13 -2.94
N ALA A 14 -7.42 3.04 -3.37
CA ALA A 14 -7.62 4.49 -3.20
C ALA A 14 -8.91 4.95 -3.88
N PHE A 15 -9.12 4.53 -5.13
CA PHE A 15 -10.32 4.83 -5.91
C PHE A 15 -11.59 4.28 -5.25
N LEU A 16 -11.58 3.04 -4.78
CA LEU A 16 -12.73 2.45 -4.09
C LEU A 16 -13.06 3.15 -2.78
N LEU A 17 -12.05 3.60 -2.02
CA LEU A 17 -12.25 4.37 -0.80
C LEU A 17 -12.84 5.75 -1.12
N GLU A 18 -12.36 6.42 -2.16
CA GLU A 18 -12.89 7.70 -2.61
C GLU A 18 -14.36 7.58 -3.02
N LEU A 19 -14.70 6.56 -3.83
CA LEU A 19 -16.08 6.28 -4.23
C LEU A 19 -17.00 5.99 -3.04
N LYS A 20 -16.48 5.36 -1.99
CA LYS A 20 -17.23 5.09 -0.75
C LYS A 20 -17.38 6.32 0.15
N GLY A 21 -16.76 7.46 -0.19
CA GLY A 21 -16.72 8.64 0.68
C GLY A 21 -15.95 8.37 1.98
N GLU A 22 -14.98 7.45 1.95
CA GLU A 22 -14.14 7.17 3.11
C GLU A 22 -13.20 8.33 3.43
N ASN A 23 -12.52 8.22 4.57
CA ASN A 23 -11.64 9.25 5.07
C ASN A 23 -10.57 9.67 4.01
N PRO A 24 -10.50 10.97 3.62
CA PRO A 24 -9.55 11.47 2.62
C PRO A 24 -8.08 11.18 2.95
N PHE A 25 -7.71 11.07 4.23
CA PHE A 25 -6.36 10.67 4.65
C PHE A 25 -6.06 9.22 4.24
N LYS A 26 -7.03 8.32 4.30
CA LYS A 26 -6.86 6.93 3.85
C LYS A 26 -6.69 6.87 2.33
N VAL A 27 -7.57 7.53 1.58
CA VAL A 27 -7.49 7.65 0.11
C VAL A 27 -6.10 8.13 -0.30
N LYS A 28 -5.64 9.22 0.31
CA LYS A 28 -4.33 9.82 0.03
C LYS A 28 -3.18 8.88 0.42
N ALA A 29 -3.27 8.15 1.52
CA ALA A 29 -2.24 7.19 1.91
C ALA A 29 -2.06 6.07 0.88
N TYR A 30 -3.15 5.50 0.36
CA TYR A 30 -3.09 4.45 -0.65
C TYR A 30 -2.56 4.95 -2.00
N SER A 31 -3.05 6.10 -2.50
CA SER A 31 -2.54 6.69 -3.75
C SER A 31 -1.07 7.13 -3.64
N THR A 32 -0.65 7.71 -2.49
CA THR A 32 0.77 8.02 -2.26
C THR A 32 1.62 6.74 -2.22
N GLY A 33 1.12 5.67 -1.62
CA GLY A 33 1.79 4.37 -1.62
C GLY A 33 2.02 3.78 -3.00
N ALA A 34 1.02 3.84 -3.86
CA ALA A 34 1.12 3.37 -5.24
C ALA A 34 2.27 4.07 -5.98
N ARG A 35 2.31 5.41 -5.89
CA ARG A 35 3.39 6.24 -6.48
C ARG A 35 4.76 5.89 -5.92
N VAL A 36 4.86 5.68 -4.60
CA VAL A 36 6.12 5.29 -3.97
C VAL A 36 6.58 3.93 -4.49
N ILE A 37 5.71 2.94 -4.56
CA ILE A 37 6.02 1.60 -5.07
C ILE A 37 6.46 1.62 -6.52
N GLU A 38 5.80 2.40 -7.37
CA GLU A 38 6.17 2.53 -8.78
C GLU A 38 7.58 3.15 -8.95
N SER A 39 7.90 4.13 -8.10
CA SER A 39 9.19 4.83 -8.10
C SER A 39 10.37 4.03 -7.54
N LEU A 40 10.12 2.86 -6.93
CA LEU A 40 11.18 2.08 -6.29
C LEU A 40 12.12 1.43 -7.33
N PRO A 41 13.45 1.52 -7.11
CA PRO A 41 14.44 0.94 -7.99
C PRO A 41 14.55 -0.59 -7.83
N GLU A 42 14.15 -1.13 -6.68
CA GLU A 42 14.18 -2.56 -6.36
C GLU A 42 12.81 -3.22 -6.48
N GLU A 43 12.81 -4.54 -6.72
CA GLU A 43 11.58 -5.33 -6.78
C GLU A 43 10.87 -5.39 -5.40
N PRO A 44 9.53 -5.21 -5.35
CA PRO A 44 8.78 -5.06 -4.11
C PRO A 44 8.78 -6.29 -3.21
N THR A 45 9.00 -7.48 -3.76
CA THR A 45 9.09 -8.74 -3.01
C THR A 45 10.16 -8.64 -1.92
N VAL A 46 11.27 -7.96 -2.21
CA VAL A 46 12.34 -7.67 -1.26
C VAL A 46 11.88 -6.65 -0.20
N LEU A 47 11.06 -5.68 -0.58
CA LEU A 47 10.58 -4.62 0.31
C LEU A 47 9.50 -5.09 1.28
N VAL A 48 8.61 -5.99 0.84
CA VAL A 48 7.61 -6.65 1.69
C VAL A 48 8.31 -7.53 2.72
N GLN A 49 9.28 -8.36 2.27
CA GLN A 49 10.06 -9.22 3.16
C GLN A 49 10.92 -8.43 4.15
N LYS A 50 11.50 -7.30 3.74
CA LYS A 50 12.25 -6.39 4.61
C LYS A 50 11.38 -5.50 5.50
N GLY A 51 10.05 -5.60 5.42
CA GLY A 51 9.13 -4.76 6.19
C GLY A 51 9.16 -3.28 5.80
N LEU A 52 9.70 -2.92 4.63
CA LEU A 52 9.87 -1.54 4.19
C LEU A 52 8.55 -0.85 3.80
N LEU A 53 7.50 -1.63 3.48
CA LEU A 53 6.13 -1.13 3.39
C LEU A 53 5.63 -0.52 4.71
N ARG A 54 6.21 -0.93 5.86
CA ARG A 54 5.94 -0.33 7.18
C ARG A 54 6.51 1.09 7.30
N ASN A 55 7.57 1.38 6.56
CA ASN A 55 8.25 2.68 6.57
C ASN A 55 7.64 3.69 5.59
N VAL A 56 6.72 3.26 4.72
CA VAL A 56 5.94 4.19 3.90
C VAL A 56 4.95 4.90 4.82
N LYS A 57 5.29 6.14 5.18
CA LYS A 57 4.54 7.01 6.09
C LYS A 57 3.10 7.17 5.56
N GLY A 58 2.13 6.57 6.26
CA GLY A 58 0.70 6.53 5.89
C GLY A 58 0.16 5.14 5.54
N ILE A 59 1.02 4.20 5.13
CA ILE A 59 0.65 2.82 4.82
C ILE A 59 0.96 1.85 5.97
N GLY A 60 2.07 2.10 6.68
CA GLY A 60 2.59 1.16 7.67
C GLY A 60 1.62 0.78 8.79
N GLN A 61 0.77 1.70 9.27
CA GLN A 61 -0.20 1.41 10.32
C GLN A 61 -1.47 0.69 9.82
N THR A 62 -1.86 0.88 8.55
CA THR A 62 -3.13 0.35 8.03
C THR A 62 -2.98 -1.09 7.55
N LEU A 63 -1.82 -1.46 6.98
CA LEU A 63 -1.55 -2.83 6.54
C LEU A 63 -1.26 -3.79 7.71
N GLU A 64 -0.61 -3.31 8.78
CA GLU A 64 -0.33 -4.13 9.97
C GLU A 64 -1.61 -4.66 10.61
N ARG A 65 -2.67 -3.83 10.67
CA ARG A 65 -3.95 -4.23 11.27
C ARG A 65 -4.69 -5.32 10.47
N ARG A 66 -4.31 -5.59 9.22
CA ARG A 66 -4.90 -6.64 8.37
C ARG A 66 -4.01 -7.87 8.22
N SER A 67 -2.69 -7.75 8.44
CA SER A 67 -1.77 -8.89 8.32
C SER A 67 -1.65 -9.76 9.57
N THR A 68 -2.01 -9.25 10.76
CA THR A 68 -1.87 -10.02 12.02
C THR A 68 -3.00 -11.03 12.28
N SER A 69 -4.01 -11.15 11.40
CA SER A 69 -5.14 -12.07 11.62
C SER A 69 -5.33 -13.14 10.55
N ASN A 70 -4.42 -13.30 9.57
CA ASN A 70 -4.55 -14.40 8.61
C ASN A 70 -3.22 -14.88 8.00
N TRP A 71 -2.13 -14.74 8.71
CA TRP A 71 -0.89 -15.48 8.42
C TRP A 71 -0.45 -16.09 9.75
N VAL A 72 -0.70 -17.39 9.86
CA VAL A 72 -0.71 -18.26 11.07
C VAL A 72 -2.04 -18.29 11.80
#